data_AF-A0A946JVC5-F1
#
_entry.id   AF-A0A946JVC5-F1
#
_cell.length_a   1.000
_cell.length_b   1.000
_cell.length_c   1.000
_cell.angle_alpha   90.00
_cell.angle_beta   90.00
_cell.angle_gamma   90.00
#
_symmetry.space_group_name_H-M   'P 1'
#
loop_
_entity.id
_entity.type
_entity.pdbx_description
1 polymer ?
#
loop_
_entity_poly.entity_id
_entity_poly.type
_entity_poly.pdbx_seq_one_letter_code
_entity_poly.pdbx_strand_id
1 'polypeptide(L)' 'MKRIIFTIVLFTSLFADYSVGDQISTDHQNLSFDVCYGDYATDQLSLSDFADGNTVIWLNIAASW' A
#
# COMPACT_ATOMS: atom_id res chain seq x y z
N MET A 1 18.21 -10.07 25.78
CA MET A 1 17.71 -10.46 24.44
C MET A 1 16.20 -10.32 24.30
N LYS A 2 15.34 -11.01 25.08
CA LYS A 2 13.86 -10.88 24.99
C LYS A 2 13.32 -9.44 25.06
N ARG A 3 13.87 -8.59 25.95
CA ARG A 3 13.47 -7.18 26.06
C ARG A 3 13.79 -6.36 24.80
N ILE A 4 14.92 -6.64 24.15
CA ILE A 4 15.34 -5.93 22.92
C ILE A 4 14.41 -6.29 21.75
N ILE A 5 14.05 -7.57 21.61
CA ILE A 5 13.11 -8.03 20.58
C ILE A 5 11.75 -7.34 20.75
N PHE A 6 11.25 -7.27 21.99
CA PHE A 6 9.99 -6.61 22.28
C PHE A 6 10.02 -5.11 21.95
N THR A 7 11.13 -4.44 22.22
CA THR A 7 11.31 -3.02 21.84
C THR A 7 11.35 -2.83 20.33
N ILE A 8 12.03 -3.71 19.58
CA ILE A 8 12.11 -3.62 18.11
C ILE A 8 10.72 -3.76 17.47
N VAL A 9 9.92 -4.74 17.91
CA VAL A 9 8.55 -4.95 17.40
C VAL A 9 7.64 -3.75 17.68
N LEU A 10 7.82 -3.08 18.82
CA LEU A 10 7.03 -1.89 19.16
C LEU A 10 7.39 -0.66 18.30
N PHE A 11 8.64 -0.56 17.85
CA PHE A 11 9.09 0.56 17.02
C PHE A 11 8.64 0.43 15.57
N THR A 12 8.46 -0.79 15.05
CA THR A 12 8.03 -1.00 13.66
C THR A 12 6.61 -0.48 13.38
N SER A 13 5.74 -0.39 14.39
CA SER A 13 4.38 0.14 14.22
C SER A 13 4.28 1.67 14.21
N LEU A 14 5.40 2.39 14.39
CA LEU A 14 5.42 3.87 14.41
C LEU A 14 5.67 4.49 13.02
N PHE A 15 5.96 3.69 11.99
CA PHE A 15 6.27 4.17 10.66
C PHE A 15 5.08 3.95 9.71
N ALA A 16 4.04 4.76 9.87
CA ALA A 16 3.00 4.91 8.85
C ALA A 16 3.26 6.22 8.09
N ASP A 17 3.33 6.13 6.77
CA ASP A 17 3.57 7.27 5.88
C ASP A 17 2.29 8.12 5.67
N TYR A 18 1.12 7.51 5.91
CA TYR A 18 -0.21 8.13 5.80
C TYR A 18 -1.12 7.67 6.94
N SER A 19 -2.00 8.57 7.40
CA SER A 19 -3.09 8.30 8.34
C SER A 19 -4.41 8.02 7.61
N VAL A 20 -5.41 7.51 8.34
CA VAL A 20 -6.75 7.28 7.78
C VAL A 20 -7.35 8.60 7.32
N GLY A 21 -7.72 8.67 6.04
CA GLY A 21 -8.32 9.85 5.42
C GLY A 21 -7.31 10.78 4.75
N ASP A 22 -6.01 10.54 4.90
CA ASP A 22 -4.99 11.30 4.17
C ASP A 22 -5.05 11.00 2.67
N GLN A 23 -4.82 12.04 1.86
CA GLN A 23 -4.63 11.87 0.44
C GLN A 23 -3.18 11.43 0.17
N ILE A 24 -3.01 10.33 -0.57
CA ILE A 24 -1.70 9.84 -1.02
C ILE A 24 -1.05 10.89 -1.92
N SER A 25 0.26 11.13 -1.79
CA SER A 25 0.98 12.09 -2.64
C SER A 25 0.93 11.69 -4.12
N THR A 26 1.02 12.65 -5.04
CA THR A 26 1.05 12.35 -6.49
C THR A 26 2.21 11.43 -6.86
N ASP A 27 3.36 11.60 -6.23
CA ASP A 27 4.53 10.75 -6.46
C ASP A 27 4.27 9.30 -6.05
N HIS A 28 3.63 9.07 -4.89
CA HIS A 28 3.30 7.72 -4.42
C HIS A 28 2.13 7.11 -5.21
N GLN A 29 1.21 7.94 -5.72
CA GLN A 29 0.13 7.47 -6.58
C GLN A 29 0.65 6.96 -7.94
N ASN A 30 1.70 7.60 -8.46
CA ASN A 30 2.31 7.26 -9.75
C ASN A 30 3.32 6.10 -9.68
N LEU A 31 3.46 5.45 -8.52
CA LEU A 31 4.27 4.24 -8.41
C LEU A 31 3.69 3.14 -9.31
N SER A 32 4.56 2.47 -10.06
CA SER A 32 4.21 1.35 -10.92
C SER A 32 4.29 0.05 -10.13
N PHE A 33 3.24 -0.75 -10.19
CA PHE A 33 3.13 -2.06 -9.57
C PHE A 33 2.92 -3.14 -10.63
N ASP A 34 3.75 -4.18 -10.59
CA ASP A 34 3.61 -5.32 -11.48
C ASP A 34 2.28 -6.04 -11.25
N VAL A 35 1.59 -6.37 -12.33
CA VAL A 35 0.35 -7.16 -12.29
C VAL A 35 0.70 -8.64 -12.36
N CYS A 36 0.50 -9.36 -11.26
CA CYS A 36 0.76 -10.80 -11.21
C CYS A 36 -0.40 -11.66 -11.73
N TYR A 37 -1.64 -11.17 -11.64
CA TYR A 37 -2.86 -11.92 -11.95
C TYR A 37 -3.98 -11.01 -12.46
N GLY A 38 -4.78 -11.52 -13.40
CA GLY A 38 -5.93 -10.82 -14.00
C GLY A 38 -5.67 -10.42 -15.46
N ASP A 39 -6.74 -10.06 -16.18
CA ASP A 39 -6.65 -9.50 -17.53
C ASP A 39 -6.62 -7.97 -17.42
N TYR A 40 -5.42 -7.40 -17.49
CA TYR A 40 -5.19 -5.97 -17.54
C TYR A 40 -4.63 -5.59 -18.91
N ALA A 41 -4.93 -4.37 -19.36
CA ALA A 41 -4.43 -3.88 -20.64
C ALA A 41 -2.89 -3.71 -20.65
N THR A 42 -2.30 -3.55 -19.47
CA THR A 42 -0.87 -3.36 -19.22
C THR A 42 -0.41 -4.31 -18.12
N ASP A 43 0.87 -4.72 -18.17
CA ASP A 43 1.49 -5.54 -17.11
C ASP A 43 1.81 -4.74 -15.82
N GLN A 44 1.39 -3.47 -15.78
CA GLN A 44 1.65 -2.50 -14.73
C GLN A 44 0.36 -1.78 -14.36
N LEU A 45 0.18 -1.51 -13.07
CA LEU A 45 -0.82 -0.58 -12.57
C LEU A 45 -0.18 0.52 -11.72
N SER A 46 -0.85 1.65 -11.59
CA SER A 46 -0.57 2.68 -10.60
C SER A 46 -1.84 3.06 -9.84
N LEU A 47 -1.72 3.71 -8.69
CA LEU A 47 -2.91 4.18 -7.97
C LEU A 47 -3.55 5.38 -8.67
N SER A 48 -2.77 6.16 -9.44
CA SER A 48 -3.28 7.31 -10.19
C SER A 48 -4.18 6.91 -11.36
N ASP A 49 -4.08 5.69 -11.87
CA ASP A 49 -5.01 5.14 -12.88
C ASP A 49 -6.47 5.12 -12.40
N PHE A 50 -6.68 5.17 -11.08
CA PHE A 50 -7.99 5.14 -10.44
C PHE A 50 -8.35 6.46 -9.73
N ALA A 51 -7.53 7.50 -9.86
CA ALA A 51 -7.73 8.80 -9.21
C ALA A 51 -8.73 9.71 -9.95
N ASP A 52 -9.81 9.13 -10.47
CA ASP A 52 -10.85 9.84 -11.26
C ASP A 52 -11.98 10.43 -10.41
N GLY A 53 -11.97 10.17 -9.09
CA GLY A 53 -12.98 10.61 -8.12
C GLY A 53 -14.28 9.79 -8.10
N ASN A 54 -14.41 8.80 -8.97
CA ASN A 54 -15.59 7.93 -9.08
C ASN A 54 -15.27 6.45 -8.83
N THR A 55 -14.00 6.08 -8.83
CA THR A 55 -13.53 4.72 -8.65
C THR A 55 -13.19 4.43 -7.19
N VAL A 56 -13.80 3.39 -6.63
CA VAL A 56 -13.47 2.86 -5.29
C VAL A 56 -12.68 1.57 -5.47
N ILE A 57 -11.43 1.56 -5.00
CA ILE A 57 -10.59 0.37 -5.00
C ILE A 57 -10.75 -0.37 -3.67
N TRP A 58 -11.02 -1.67 -3.74
CA TRP A 58 -10.99 -2.55 -2.57
C TRP A 58 -9.74 -3.42 -2.60
N LEU A 59 -8.79 -3.14 -1.69
CA LEU A 59 -7.58 -3.95 -1.53
C LEU A 59 -7.83 -5.04 -0.49
N ASN A 60 -7.93 -6.29 -0.93
CA ASN A 60 -7.93 -7.43 -0.03
C ASN A 60 -6.50 -7.92 0.17
N ILE A 61 -5.89 -7.52 1.28
CA ILE A 61 -4.52 -7.89 1.64
C ILE A 61 -4.61 -8.99 2.70
N ALA A 62 -4.23 -10.21 2.31
CA ALA A 62 -4.07 -11.34 3.22
C ALA A 62 -2.57 -11.68 3.32
N ALA A 63 -2.09 -11.88 4.53
CA ALA A 63 -0.75 -12.41 4.79
C ALA A 63 -0.86 -13.59 5.76
N SER A 64 -0.25 -14.72 5.41
CA SER A 64 -0.03 -15.84 6.34
C SER A 64 1.38 -15.76 6.89
N TRP A 65 1.50 -15.83 8.21
CA TRP A 65 2.77 -15.92 8.93
C TRP A 65 3.26 -17.38 9.02
#